data_AF-A0A8T4FYQ2-F1
#
_entry.id   AF-A0A8T4FYQ2-F1
#
_cell.length_a   1.000
_cell.length_b   1.000
_cell.length_c   1.000
_cell.angle_alpha   90.00
_cell.angle_beta   90.00
_cell.angle_gamma   90.00
#
_symmetry.space_group_name_H-M   'P 1'
#
loop_
_entity.id
_entity.type
_entity.pdbx_description
1 polymer ?
#
loop_
_entity_poly.entity_id
_entity_poly.type
_entity_poly.pdbx_seq_one_letter_code
_entity_poly.pdbx_strand_id
1 'polypeptide(L)'
;MKVYEPLMLAMPLAKWMGEFIIENKKLPTGDDVRKFLIENNLEEICLDEGLVLHRGKFVLTLTFPAKEHIIVDIISSSGELSDALEIIAYHDRKLEAYVIEIIPANELEFEGNIGLEPVIIDDKSFELKSYPVLGHFEEEKDGVFLIIDSRTYQRWKESGKLDICPICGAEGLAWRRNEAYCDSCGFGIKVKEEKQ
;
A
#
# COMPACT_ATOMS: atom_id res chain seq x y z
N MET A 1 -4.21 -0.26 -13.76
CA MET A 1 -4.60 0.70 -12.72
C MET A 1 -4.23 2.10 -13.19
N LYS A 2 -5.06 3.11 -12.94
CA LYS A 2 -4.64 4.50 -13.12
C LYS A 2 -4.18 5.03 -11.77
N VAL A 3 -2.94 5.50 -11.70
CA VAL A 3 -2.35 6.04 -10.47
C VAL A 3 -2.47 7.55 -10.55
N TYR A 4 -3.35 8.15 -9.75
CA TYR A 4 -3.53 9.60 -9.69
C TYR A 4 -2.88 10.23 -8.46
N GLU A 5 -2.84 9.49 -7.35
CA GLU A 5 -2.33 9.95 -6.07
C GLU A 5 -1.31 8.93 -5.51
N PRO A 6 -0.37 9.36 -4.65
CA PRO A 6 0.62 8.47 -4.04
C PRO A 6 0.01 7.22 -3.38
N LEU A 7 -1.11 7.38 -2.66
CA LEU A 7 -1.82 6.27 -2.00
C LEU A 7 -2.24 5.18 -3.00
N MET A 8 -2.64 5.58 -4.22
CA MET A 8 -3.10 4.66 -5.26
C MET A 8 -1.99 3.77 -5.83
N LEU A 9 -0.72 4.11 -5.58
CA LEU A 9 0.42 3.24 -5.85
C LEU A 9 0.90 2.53 -4.59
N ALA A 10 0.84 3.22 -3.44
CA ALA A 10 1.38 2.71 -2.19
C ALA A 10 0.70 1.43 -1.72
N MET A 11 -0.64 1.42 -1.64
CA MET A 11 -1.36 0.25 -1.14
C MET A 11 -1.20 -0.99 -2.04
N PRO A 12 -1.31 -0.89 -3.37
CA PRO A 12 -1.02 -2.02 -4.26
C PRO A 12 0.42 -2.52 -4.16
N LEU A 13 1.40 -1.61 -4.05
CA LEU A 13 2.80 -1.98 -3.93
C LEU A 13 3.06 -2.71 -2.62
N ALA A 14 2.55 -2.21 -1.49
CA ALA A 14 2.65 -2.89 -0.20
C ALA A 14 1.94 -4.26 -0.20
N LYS A 15 0.78 -4.37 -0.86
CA LYS A 15 0.09 -5.66 -1.05
C LYS A 15 0.99 -6.65 -1.78
N TRP A 16 1.51 -6.24 -2.94
CA TRP A 16 2.39 -7.06 -3.76
C TRP A 16 3.67 -7.44 -3.01
N MET A 17 4.29 -6.52 -2.26
CA MET A 17 5.47 -6.83 -1.45
C MET A 17 5.15 -7.88 -0.39
N GLY A 18 3.99 -7.79 0.27
CA GLY A 18 3.56 -8.75 1.28
C GLY A 18 3.33 -10.14 0.68
N GLU A 19 2.62 -10.21 -0.44
CA GLU A 19 2.40 -11.46 -1.20
C GLU A 19 3.73 -12.05 -1.67
N PHE A 20 4.63 -11.22 -2.20
CA PHE A 20 5.96 -11.63 -2.65
C PHE A 20 6.76 -12.28 -1.51
N ILE A 21 6.78 -11.68 -0.31
CA ILE A 21 7.51 -12.21 0.85
C ILE A 21 6.92 -13.55 1.28
N ILE A 22 5.59 -13.67 1.35
CA ILE A 22 4.90 -14.92 1.73
C ILE A 22 5.25 -16.04 0.73
N GLU A 23 5.22 -15.75 -0.57
CA GLU A 23 5.46 -16.74 -1.62
C GLU A 23 6.95 -17.12 -1.77
N ASN A 24 7.85 -16.13 -1.72
CA ASN A 24 9.26 -16.30 -2.06
C ASN A 24 10.18 -16.42 -0.85
N LYS A 25 9.65 -16.18 0.35
CA LYS A 25 10.36 -16.28 1.63
C LYS A 25 11.58 -15.35 1.76
N LYS A 26 11.51 -14.18 1.12
CA LYS A 26 12.55 -13.16 1.10
C LYS A 26 11.97 -11.79 0.77
N LEU A 27 12.70 -10.72 1.11
CA LEU A 27 12.38 -9.37 0.64
C LEU A 27 12.46 -9.27 -0.89
N PRO A 28 11.60 -8.45 -1.53
CA PRO A 28 11.76 -8.10 -2.93
C PRO A 28 13.06 -7.32 -3.14
N THR A 29 13.72 -7.58 -4.26
CA THR A 29 14.91 -6.83 -4.69
C THR A 29 14.52 -5.54 -5.40
N GLY A 30 15.49 -4.65 -5.63
CA GLY A 30 15.27 -3.45 -6.45
C GLY A 30 14.74 -3.79 -7.85
N ASP A 31 15.23 -4.88 -8.46
CA ASP A 31 14.75 -5.35 -9.77
C ASP A 31 13.29 -5.83 -9.73
N ASP A 32 12.88 -6.50 -8.64
CA ASP A 32 11.50 -6.96 -8.45
C ASP A 32 10.55 -5.76 -8.36
N VAL A 33 10.91 -4.74 -7.56
CA VAL A 33 10.13 -3.50 -7.44
C VAL A 33 10.11 -2.73 -8.75
N ARG A 34 11.24 -2.62 -9.45
CA ARG A 34 11.34 -1.99 -10.77
C ARG A 34 10.36 -2.60 -11.76
N LYS A 35 10.29 -3.93 -11.81
CA LYS A 35 9.34 -4.64 -12.67
C LYS A 35 7.90 -4.29 -12.32
N PHE A 36 7.55 -4.28 -11.03
CA PHE A 36 6.21 -3.87 -10.58
C PHE A 36 5.87 -2.44 -11.02
N LEU A 37 6.79 -1.49 -10.88
CA LEU A 37 6.56 -0.08 -11.22
C LEU A 37 6.33 0.09 -12.73
N ILE A 38 7.11 -0.60 -13.56
CA ILE A 38 6.95 -0.61 -15.03
C ILE A 38 5.59 -1.22 -15.43
N GLU A 39 5.21 -2.36 -14.83
CA GLU A 39 3.91 -3.00 -15.08
C GLU A 39 2.72 -2.12 -14.65
N ASN A 40 2.95 -1.15 -13.77
CA ASN A 40 1.97 -0.16 -13.33
C ASN A 40 2.06 1.19 -14.09
N ASN A 41 2.72 1.23 -15.25
CA ASN A 41 2.84 2.39 -16.15
C ASN A 41 3.68 3.55 -15.61
N LEU A 42 4.72 3.24 -14.83
CA LEU A 42 5.77 4.21 -14.54
C LEU A 42 6.99 3.93 -15.42
N GLU A 43 7.45 4.95 -16.13
CA GLU A 43 8.64 4.86 -16.98
C GLU A 43 9.90 5.00 -16.13
N GLU A 44 10.88 4.12 -16.33
CA GLU A 44 12.21 4.28 -15.73
C GLU A 44 12.91 5.48 -16.38
N ILE A 45 13.27 6.47 -15.56
CA ILE A 45 13.94 7.70 -16.02
C ILE A 45 15.43 7.67 -15.72
N CYS A 46 15.80 7.10 -14.58
CA CYS A 46 17.19 7.03 -14.13
C CYS A 46 17.43 5.79 -13.28
N LEU A 47 18.56 5.15 -13.51
CA LEU A 47 19.14 4.11 -12.66
C LEU A 47 20.60 4.49 -12.42
N ASP A 48 20.92 4.95 -11.22
CA ASP A 48 22.27 5.40 -10.88
C ASP A 48 22.59 5.17 -9.40
N GLU A 49 23.83 4.77 -9.10
CA GLU A 49 24.38 4.62 -7.73
C GLU A 49 23.47 3.98 -6.65
N GLY A 50 22.61 3.01 -7.03
CA GLY A 50 21.70 2.36 -6.08
C GLY A 50 20.42 3.14 -5.81
N LEU A 51 20.05 4.05 -6.71
CA LEU A 51 18.78 4.74 -6.77
C LEU A 51 18.10 4.45 -8.11
N VAL A 52 16.78 4.25 -8.08
CA VAL A 52 15.96 4.15 -9.30
C VAL A 52 14.85 5.19 -9.26
N LEU A 53 14.79 6.04 -10.29
CA LEU A 53 13.72 7.00 -10.50
C LEU A 53 12.76 6.45 -11.56
N HIS A 54 11.48 6.32 -11.18
CA HIS A 54 10.41 6.10 -12.14
C HIS A 54 9.45 7.28 -12.16
N ARG A 55 8.87 7.55 -13.33
CA ARG A 55 7.91 8.63 -13.54
C ARG A 55 6.67 8.10 -14.23
N GLY A 56 5.55 8.21 -13.54
CA GLY A 56 4.22 8.11 -14.14
C GLY A 56 3.70 9.48 -14.55
N LYS A 57 2.47 9.51 -15.06
CA LYS A 57 1.80 10.77 -15.42
C LYS A 57 1.52 11.67 -14.21
N PHE A 58 1.15 11.08 -13.08
CA PHE A 58 0.68 11.80 -11.89
C PHE A 58 1.54 11.58 -10.65
N VAL A 59 2.40 10.55 -10.62
CA VAL A 59 3.32 10.28 -9.51
C VAL A 59 4.72 10.02 -10.03
N LEU A 60 5.72 10.28 -9.20
CA LEU A 60 7.11 9.85 -9.40
C LEU A 60 7.51 9.00 -8.20
N THR A 61 8.45 8.07 -8.41
CA THR A 61 8.96 7.22 -7.33
C THR A 61 10.46 7.20 -7.28
N LEU A 62 11.01 7.23 -6.07
CA LEU A 62 12.42 6.99 -5.79
C LEU A 62 12.55 5.66 -5.06
N THR A 63 13.28 4.71 -5.63
CA THR A 63 13.51 3.40 -5.02
C THR A 63 14.94 3.31 -4.53
N PHE A 64 15.12 3.08 -3.22
CA PHE A 64 16.40 2.86 -2.56
C PHE A 64 16.50 1.39 -2.13
N PRO A 65 17.00 0.50 -2.98
CA PRO A 65 17.28 -0.87 -2.59
C PRO A 65 18.51 -0.93 -1.67
N ALA A 66 18.34 -1.48 -0.48
CA ALA A 66 19.44 -1.87 0.39
C ALA A 66 19.44 -3.39 0.62
N LYS A 67 20.48 -3.89 1.26
CA LYS A 67 20.65 -5.34 1.47
C LYS A 67 19.55 -5.95 2.37
N GLU A 68 19.13 -5.21 3.40
CA GLU A 68 18.21 -5.70 4.44
C GLU A 68 16.87 -4.95 4.45
N HIS A 69 16.70 -3.97 3.55
CA HIS A 69 15.46 -3.21 3.40
C HIS A 69 15.33 -2.65 1.98
N ILE A 70 14.11 -2.28 1.61
CA ILE A 70 13.82 -1.50 0.41
C ILE A 70 12.91 -0.35 0.80
N ILE A 71 13.26 0.84 0.32
CA ILE A 71 12.48 2.06 0.52
C ILE A 71 11.98 2.53 -0.83
N VAL A 72 10.70 2.90 -0.90
CA VAL A 72 10.08 3.49 -2.09
C VAL A 72 9.34 4.75 -1.69
N ASP A 73 9.90 5.91 -2.03
CA ASP A 73 9.18 7.17 -1.95
C ASP A 73 8.25 7.30 -3.14
N ILE A 74 7.04 7.79 -2.89
CA ILE A 74 6.01 8.05 -3.88
C ILE A 74 5.55 9.49 -3.69
N ILE A 75 5.81 10.31 -4.70
CA ILE A 75 5.59 11.75 -4.65
C ILE A 75 4.66 12.15 -5.80
N SER A 76 3.78 13.12 -5.57
CA SER A 76 2.97 13.70 -6.63
C SER A 76 3.85 14.33 -7.71
N SER A 77 3.52 14.11 -8.99
CA SER A 77 4.23 14.72 -10.12
C SER A 77 4.05 16.24 -10.19
N SER A 78 3.08 16.81 -9.46
CA SER A 78 2.97 18.27 -9.29
C SER A 78 4.08 18.85 -8.40
N GLY A 79 4.78 18.01 -7.64
CA GLY A 79 5.77 18.42 -6.65
C GLY A 79 5.17 18.76 -5.28
N GLU A 80 3.86 18.54 -5.08
CA GLU A 80 3.25 18.58 -3.76
C GLU A 80 3.83 17.45 -2.90
N LEU A 81 4.30 17.81 -1.69
CA LEU A 81 4.88 16.88 -0.72
C LEU A 81 3.92 16.58 0.43
N SER A 82 2.78 17.27 0.48
CA SER A 82 1.77 17.08 1.53
C SER A 82 1.20 15.66 1.51
N ASP A 83 1.09 15.06 0.33
CA ASP A 83 0.54 13.73 0.08
C ASP A 83 1.61 12.66 -0.19
N ALA A 84 2.90 13.02 -0.08
CA ALA A 84 3.99 12.09 -0.35
C ALA A 84 4.01 10.94 0.67
N LEU A 85 4.22 9.72 0.19
CA LEU A 85 4.24 8.50 0.99
C LEU A 85 5.57 7.76 0.80
N GLU A 86 6.04 7.14 1.85
CA GLU A 86 7.17 6.22 1.85
C GLU A 86 6.66 4.81 2.14
N ILE A 87 7.10 3.83 1.35
CA ILE A 87 6.95 2.42 1.67
C ILE A 87 8.28 1.86 2.10
N ILE A 88 8.34 1.28 3.29
CA ILE A 88 9.53 0.61 3.81
C ILE A 88 9.21 -0.87 3.96
N ALA A 89 10.01 -1.74 3.34
CA ALA A 89 9.95 -3.18 3.61
C ALA A 89 11.30 -3.67 4.15
N TYR A 90 11.30 -4.35 5.30
CA TYR A 90 12.52 -4.75 6.00
C TYR A 90 12.33 -6.02 6.84
N HIS A 91 13.44 -6.64 7.24
CA HIS A 91 13.44 -7.78 8.18
C HIS A 91 13.79 -7.31 9.60
N ASP A 92 12.80 -7.29 10.49
CA ASP A 92 13.01 -7.00 11.90
C ASP A 92 13.37 -8.28 12.67
N ARG A 93 14.66 -8.41 13.00
CA ARG A 93 15.19 -9.57 13.73
C ARG A 93 14.78 -9.62 15.20
N LYS A 94 14.31 -8.51 15.78
CA LYS A 94 13.81 -8.49 17.17
C LYS A 94 12.36 -8.96 17.23
N LEU A 95 11.56 -8.60 16.23
CA LEU A 95 10.19 -9.09 16.07
C LEU A 95 10.12 -10.48 15.42
N GLU A 96 11.25 -10.98 14.90
CA GLU A 96 11.30 -12.21 14.09
C GLU A 96 10.28 -12.15 12.94
N ALA A 97 10.23 -10.99 12.26
CA ALA A 97 9.19 -10.71 11.27
C ALA A 97 9.72 -9.84 10.11
N TYR A 98 9.17 -10.06 8.93
CA TYR A 98 9.22 -9.09 7.84
C TYR A 98 8.11 -8.06 8.03
N VAL A 99 8.45 -6.79 7.89
CA VAL A 99 7.54 -5.68 8.10
C VAL A 99 7.47 -4.84 6.82
N ILE A 100 6.26 -4.46 6.42
CA ILE A 100 6.03 -3.47 5.36
C ILE A 100 5.13 -2.38 5.92
N GLU A 101 5.60 -1.13 5.85
CA GLU A 101 4.90 0.03 6.38
C GLU A 101 4.68 1.04 5.26
N ILE A 102 3.55 1.75 5.30
CA ILE A 102 3.29 2.92 4.47
C ILE A 102 3.20 4.09 5.44
N ILE A 103 4.11 5.04 5.32
CA ILE A 103 4.17 6.21 6.20
C ILE A 103 4.16 7.51 5.38
N PRO A 104 3.67 8.63 5.94
CA PRO A 104 3.87 9.93 5.32
C PRO A 104 5.37 10.22 5.17
N ALA A 105 5.79 10.70 4.00
CA ALA A 105 7.19 11.08 3.74
C ALA A 105 7.55 12.45 4.34
N ASN A 106 6.60 13.14 4.98
CA ASN A 106 6.78 14.41 5.67
C ASN A 106 6.67 14.26 7.20
N GLU A 107 7.57 14.91 7.95
CA GLU A 107 7.48 15.01 9.41
C GLU A 107 6.37 15.96 9.90
N LEU A 108 5.71 16.68 8.98
CA LEU A 108 4.58 17.54 9.32
C LEU A 108 3.39 16.64 9.63
N GLU A 109 3.07 16.53 10.92
CA GLU A 109 1.88 15.88 11.47
C GLU A 109 0.68 16.12 10.55
N PHE A 110 0.39 15.17 9.67
CA PHE A 110 -0.82 15.20 8.88
C PHE A 110 -1.97 15.08 9.89
N GLU A 111 -2.78 16.11 10.04
CA GLU A 111 -3.89 16.14 11.03
C GLU A 111 -4.95 15.04 10.77
N GLY A 112 -4.81 14.26 9.69
CA GLY A 112 -5.46 12.96 9.50
C GLY A 112 -4.41 11.84 9.37
N ASN A 113 -4.06 11.18 10.46
CA ASN A 113 -3.16 10.02 10.42
C ASN A 113 -3.62 9.03 9.33
N ILE A 114 -2.73 8.66 8.42
CA ILE A 114 -2.97 7.54 7.51
C ILE A 114 -3.06 6.29 8.40
N GLY A 115 -4.26 5.73 8.54
CA GLY A 115 -4.56 4.59 9.41
C GLY A 115 -4.16 3.25 8.80
N LEU A 116 -3.06 3.20 8.04
CA LEU A 116 -2.63 1.99 7.35
C LEU A 116 -1.92 1.06 8.32
N GLU A 117 -2.60 -0.03 8.67
CA GLU A 117 -1.98 -1.09 9.47
C GLU A 117 -0.84 -1.75 8.69
N PRO A 118 0.37 -1.88 9.27
CA PRO A 118 1.51 -2.46 8.57
C PRO A 118 1.31 -3.94 8.27
N VAL A 119 1.98 -4.44 7.23
CA VAL A 119 2.05 -5.86 6.92
C VAL A 119 3.15 -6.47 7.79
N ILE A 120 2.79 -7.39 8.69
CA ILE A 120 3.74 -8.07 9.60
C ILE A 120 3.68 -9.57 9.30
N ILE A 121 4.75 -10.13 8.74
CA ILE A 121 4.83 -11.54 8.33
C ILE A 121 5.89 -12.22 9.19
N ASP A 122 5.52 -13.31 9.87
CA ASP A 122 6.44 -14.08 10.70
C ASP A 122 7.55 -14.73 9.87
N ASP A 123 8.81 -14.58 10.31
CA ASP A 123 9.99 -14.98 9.50
C ASP A 123 10.27 -16.50 9.47
N LYS A 124 9.53 -17.28 10.28
CA LYS A 124 9.63 -18.75 10.34
C LYS A 124 8.52 -19.43 9.55
N SER A 125 7.28 -19.02 9.80
CA SER A 125 6.05 -19.58 9.22
C SER A 125 5.67 -18.92 7.90
N PHE A 126 6.12 -17.67 7.66
CA PHE A 126 5.68 -16.83 6.55
C PHE A 126 4.16 -16.59 6.54
N GLU A 127 3.56 -16.61 7.72
CA GLU A 127 2.14 -16.28 7.92
C GLU A 127 1.99 -14.81 8.33
N LEU A 128 0.94 -14.17 7.81
CA LEU A 128 0.60 -12.80 8.11
C LEU A 128 0.00 -12.69 9.54
N LYS A 129 0.66 -11.91 10.40
CA LYS A 129 0.33 -11.72 11.83
C LYS A 129 -0.47 -10.44 12.12
N SER A 130 -0.46 -9.46 11.23
CA SER A 130 -1.28 -8.24 11.30
C SER A 130 -2.51 -8.32 10.38
N TYR A 131 -3.43 -7.35 10.41
CA TYR A 131 -4.64 -7.30 9.59
C TYR A 131 -4.65 -6.14 8.58
N PRO A 132 -3.62 -6.03 7.70
CA PRO A 132 -3.56 -4.93 6.74
C PRO A 132 -4.69 -5.06 5.71
N VAL A 133 -5.37 -3.95 5.45
CA VAL A 133 -6.45 -3.86 4.46
C VAL A 133 -5.89 -3.22 3.21
N LEU A 134 -5.30 -4.04 2.35
CA LEU A 134 -4.65 -3.60 1.12
C LEU A 134 -5.39 -4.15 -0.11
N GLY A 135 -5.33 -3.38 -1.19
CA GLY A 135 -6.06 -3.64 -2.43
C GLY A 135 -5.56 -2.75 -3.56
N HIS A 136 -6.38 -2.61 -4.61
CA HIS A 136 -6.12 -1.69 -5.71
C HIS A 136 -7.27 -0.70 -5.88
N PHE A 137 -6.99 0.44 -6.49
CA PHE A 137 -8.00 1.48 -6.67
C PHE A 137 -8.65 1.42 -8.04
N GLU A 138 -9.96 1.59 -8.08
CA GLU A 138 -10.76 1.76 -9.30
C GLU A 138 -11.57 3.05 -9.23
N GLU A 139 -11.57 3.80 -10.33
CA GLU A 139 -12.40 4.99 -10.50
C GLU A 139 -13.75 4.56 -11.08
N GLU A 140 -14.81 4.71 -10.31
CA GLU A 140 -16.20 4.46 -10.72
C GLU A 140 -16.95 5.80 -10.84
N LYS A 141 -18.19 5.77 -11.35
CA LYS A 141 -18.99 7.00 -11.53
C LYS A 141 -19.22 7.77 -10.23
N ASP A 142 -19.29 7.05 -9.12
CA ASP A 142 -19.66 7.58 -7.82
C ASP A 142 -18.45 7.93 -6.95
N GLY A 143 -17.22 7.76 -7.46
CA GLY A 143 -15.99 8.08 -6.75
C GLY A 143 -14.87 7.07 -6.98
N VAL A 144 -13.83 7.16 -6.14
CA VAL A 144 -12.69 6.24 -6.17
C VAL A 144 -12.87 5.18 -5.08
N PHE A 145 -12.72 3.90 -5.46
CA PHE A 145 -12.94 2.75 -4.58
C PHE A 145 -11.67 1.94 -4.40
N LEU A 146 -11.33 1.63 -3.15
CA LEU A 146 -10.37 0.59 -2.79
C LEU A 146 -11.05 -0.79 -2.95
N ILE A 147 -10.59 -1.55 -3.93
CA ILE A 147 -11.06 -2.90 -4.21
C ILE A 147 -10.23 -3.90 -3.40
N ILE A 148 -10.89 -4.61 -2.49
CA ILE A 148 -10.28 -5.67 -1.67
C ILE A 148 -10.88 -7.04 -2.00
N ASP A 149 -10.11 -8.10 -1.81
CA ASP A 149 -10.61 -9.47 -1.99
C ASP A 149 -11.36 -9.98 -0.75
N SER A 150 -12.06 -11.11 -0.93
CA SER A 150 -12.87 -11.77 0.09
C SER A 150 -12.04 -12.12 1.34
N ARG A 151 -10.79 -12.53 1.15
CA ARG A 151 -9.88 -12.93 2.23
C ARG A 151 -9.45 -11.73 3.07
N THR A 152 -9.05 -10.62 2.44
CA THR A 152 -8.75 -9.37 3.15
C THR A 152 -9.97 -8.89 3.92
N TYR A 153 -11.16 -8.94 3.33
CA TYR A 153 -12.39 -8.56 4.03
C TYR A 153 -12.70 -9.44 5.26
N GLN A 154 -12.60 -10.77 5.14
CA GLN A 154 -12.84 -11.65 6.29
C GLN A 154 -11.85 -11.40 7.43
N ARG A 155 -10.56 -11.23 7.11
CA ARG A 155 -9.54 -10.94 8.12
C ARG A 155 -9.79 -9.60 8.81
N TRP A 156 -10.16 -8.58 8.05
CA TRP A 156 -10.53 -7.28 8.61
C TRP A 156 -11.77 -7.40 9.52
N LYS A 157 -12.76 -8.21 9.13
CA LYS A 157 -13.90 -8.55 9.97
C LYS A 157 -13.51 -9.24 11.27
N GLU A 158 -12.61 -10.23 11.21
CA GLU A 158 -12.10 -10.95 12.38
C GLU A 158 -11.31 -10.04 13.33
N SER A 159 -10.65 -9.01 12.80
CA SER A 159 -9.94 -8.02 13.62
C SER A 159 -10.85 -7.13 14.48
N GLY A 160 -12.15 -7.11 14.19
CA GLY A 160 -13.14 -6.28 14.90
C GLY A 160 -13.11 -4.80 14.52
N LYS A 161 -12.42 -4.41 13.42
CA LYS A 161 -12.19 -3.02 13.00
C LYS A 161 -12.99 -2.59 11.76
N LEU A 162 -14.11 -3.27 11.43
CA LEU A 162 -14.86 -2.98 10.19
C LEU A 162 -15.45 -1.57 10.12
N ASP A 163 -15.62 -0.93 11.27
CA ASP A 163 -16.10 0.44 11.43
C ASP A 163 -14.99 1.49 11.31
N ILE A 164 -13.73 1.09 11.17
CA ILE A 164 -12.56 1.98 11.04
C ILE A 164 -12.11 2.03 9.58
N CYS A 165 -12.05 3.21 8.98
CA CYS A 165 -11.55 3.38 7.62
C CYS A 165 -10.09 2.89 7.52
N PRO A 166 -9.78 1.94 6.61
CA PRO A 166 -8.43 1.40 6.49
C PRO A 166 -7.44 2.39 5.85
N ILE A 167 -7.94 3.49 5.28
CA ILE A 167 -7.12 4.49 4.58
C ILE A 167 -6.72 5.62 5.54
N CYS A 168 -7.67 6.19 6.29
CA CYS A 168 -7.44 7.36 7.13
C CYS A 168 -7.71 7.14 8.62
N GLY A 169 -8.03 5.91 9.04
CA GLY A 169 -8.27 5.57 10.45
C GLY A 169 -9.56 6.17 11.05
N ALA A 170 -10.38 6.89 10.27
CA ALA A 170 -11.62 7.48 10.75
C ALA A 170 -12.65 6.39 11.14
N GLU A 171 -13.28 6.56 12.29
CA GLU A 171 -14.39 5.70 12.72
C GLU A 171 -15.69 6.00 11.96
N GLY A 172 -16.67 5.10 12.06
CA GLY A 172 -18.01 5.29 11.50
C GLY A 172 -18.13 4.86 10.03
N LEU A 173 -17.26 3.97 9.57
CA LEU A 173 -17.33 3.43 8.21
C LEU A 173 -18.66 2.70 7.99
N ALA A 174 -19.52 3.25 7.13
CA ALA A 174 -20.86 2.76 6.92
C ALA A 174 -20.91 1.73 5.78
N TRP A 175 -21.29 0.49 6.12
CA TRP A 175 -21.41 -0.61 5.17
C TRP A 175 -22.82 -0.75 4.58
N ARG A 176 -22.87 -0.96 3.27
CA ARG A 176 -24.06 -1.39 2.52
C ARG A 176 -23.68 -2.57 1.61
N ARG A 177 -24.07 -3.78 2.02
CA ARG A 177 -23.72 -5.03 1.34
C ARG A 177 -22.19 -5.23 1.30
N ASN A 178 -21.59 -5.19 0.10
CA ASN A 178 -20.18 -5.41 -0.16
C ASN A 178 -19.41 -4.10 -0.36
N GLU A 179 -20.05 -2.96 -0.08
CA GLU A 179 -19.48 -1.63 -0.26
C GLU A 179 -19.57 -0.83 1.04
N ALA A 180 -18.58 0.02 1.28
CA ALA A 180 -18.55 1.00 2.35
C ALA A 180 -18.02 2.34 1.83
N TYR A 181 -18.35 3.43 2.51
CA TYR A 181 -17.87 4.75 2.14
C TYR A 181 -17.38 5.50 3.39
N CYS A 182 -16.28 6.22 3.24
CA CYS A 182 -15.72 7.05 4.30
C CYS A 182 -15.96 8.54 3.99
N ASP A 183 -16.76 9.20 4.83
CA ASP A 183 -17.05 10.63 4.69
C ASP A 183 -15.82 11.51 5.02
N SER A 184 -14.81 10.97 5.73
CA SER A 184 -13.61 11.72 6.12
C SER A 184 -12.59 11.84 4.98
N CYS A 185 -12.29 10.76 4.26
CA CYS A 185 -11.32 10.78 3.16
C CYS A 185 -11.95 10.72 1.77
N GLY A 186 -13.27 10.49 1.67
CA GLY A 186 -13.99 10.44 0.40
C GLY A 186 -13.78 9.16 -0.43
N PHE A 187 -13.03 8.19 0.08
CA PHE A 187 -12.84 6.90 -0.58
C PHE A 187 -13.96 5.91 -0.26
N GLY A 188 -14.39 5.18 -1.28
CA GLY A 188 -15.17 3.96 -1.12
C GLY A 188 -14.27 2.74 -0.88
N ILE A 189 -14.82 1.71 -0.24
CA ILE A 189 -14.21 0.38 -0.12
C ILE A 189 -15.19 -0.62 -0.70
N LYS A 190 -14.71 -1.54 -1.54
CA LYS A 190 -15.55 -2.54 -2.22
C LYS A 190 -14.91 -3.92 -2.16
N VAL A 191 -15.70 -4.90 -1.74
CA VAL A 191 -15.26 -6.30 -1.71
C VAL A 191 -15.53 -6.92 -3.08
N LYS A 192 -14.49 -7.40 -3.73
CA LYS A 192 -14.58 -8.08 -5.02
C LYS A 192 -15.40 -9.36 -4.86
N GLU A 193 -16.53 -9.44 -5.56
CA GLU A 193 -17.30 -10.67 -5.63
C GLU A 193 -16.52 -11.71 -6.44
N GLU A 194 -16.24 -12.86 -5.82
CA GLU A 194 -15.72 -14.01 -6.56
C GLU A 194 -16.81 -14.47 -7.53
N LYS A 195 -16.53 -14.39 -8.83
CA LYS A 195 -17.37 -15.05 -9.83
C LYS A 195 -17.26 -16.56 -9.59
N GLN A 196 -18.33 -17.15 -9.08
CA GLN A 196 -18.54 -18.61 -9.04
C GLN A 196 -18.57 -19.19 -10.46
#